data_AF-A0A961P4P6-F1
#
_entry.id   AF-A0A961P4P6-F1
#
_cell.length_a   1.000
_cell.length_b   1.000
_cell.length_c   1.000
_cell.angle_alpha   90.00
_cell.angle_beta   90.00
_cell.angle_gamma   90.00
#
_symmetry.space_group_name_H-M   'P 1'
#
loop_
_entity.id
_entity.type
_entity.pdbx_description
1 polymer ?
#
loop_
_entity_poly.entity_id
_entity_poly.type
_entity_poly.pdbx_seq_one_letter_code
_entity_poly.pdbx_strand_id
1 'polypeptide(L)'
;MRDDALEEMFRAARAEAPEPSDSLMARIMADAEAEIAARAEAAHPVRTPRPGLWAALVAAIGGWPALASMATAAVAGVWLGFGATEGVDALAGGILIGDTGTATVSYEFEDLLPGYEGFAALETETD
;
A
#
# COMPACT_ATOMS: atom_id res chain seq x y z
N MET A 1 21.17 11.41 -13.26
CA MET A 1 21.97 11.35 -14.51
C MET A 1 21.20 10.82 -15.70
N ARG A 2 20.65 9.59 -15.70
CA ARG A 2 19.87 9.07 -16.85
C ARG A 2 18.51 9.78 -17.00
N ASP A 3 17.85 10.10 -15.90
CA ASP A 3 16.54 10.77 -15.91
C ASP A 3 16.64 12.23 -16.38
N ASP A 4 17.73 12.92 -16.02
CA ASP A 4 17.97 14.32 -16.43
C ASP A 4 18.15 14.45 -17.95
N ALA A 5 18.82 13.49 -18.57
CA ALA A 5 19.01 13.43 -20.02
C ALA A 5 17.69 13.16 -20.76
N LEU A 6 16.83 12.28 -20.20
CA LEU A 6 15.49 12.02 -20.75
C LEU A 6 14.59 13.25 -20.64
N GLU A 7 14.62 13.94 -19.50
CA GLU A 7 13.85 15.17 -19.29
C GLU A 7 14.25 16.26 -20.29
N GLU A 8 15.54 16.37 -20.60
CA GLU A 8 16.02 17.30 -21.63
C GLU A 8 15.55 16.93 -23.04
N MET A 9 15.56 15.65 -23.40
CA MET A 9 15.01 15.18 -24.67
C MET A 9 13.50 15.44 -24.78
N PHE A 10 12.73 15.19 -23.71
CA PHE A 10 11.29 15.46 -23.71
C PHE A 10 10.98 16.96 -23.76
N ARG A 11 11.80 17.79 -23.12
CA ARG A 11 11.69 19.26 -23.19
C ARG A 11 11.89 19.76 -24.61
N ALA A 12 12.90 19.24 -25.31
CA ALA A 12 13.14 19.57 -26.71
C ALA A 12 11.97 19.11 -27.60
N ALA A 13 11.49 17.88 -27.42
CA ALA A 13 10.37 17.33 -28.19
C ALA A 13 9.06 18.11 -27.99
N ARG A 14 8.82 18.68 -26.79
CA ARG A 14 7.63 19.50 -26.50
C ARG A 14 7.74 20.90 -27.11
N ALA A 15 8.96 21.46 -27.19
CA ALA A 15 9.20 22.78 -27.78
C ALA A 15 8.98 22.78 -29.31
N GLU A 16 9.25 21.65 -29.95
CA GLU A 16 9.13 21.47 -31.41
C GLU A 16 8.08 20.40 -31.74
N ALA A 17 6.88 20.57 -31.17
CA ALA A 17 5.77 19.67 -31.47
C ALA A 17 5.25 19.94 -32.89
N PRO A 18 5.39 18.99 -33.84
CA PRO A 18 4.88 19.18 -35.19
C PRO A 18 3.34 19.19 -35.18
N GLU A 19 2.76 20.16 -35.89
CA GLU A 19 1.32 20.24 -36.03
C GLU A 19 0.82 19.09 -36.94
N PRO A 20 -0.16 18.29 -36.50
CA PRO A 20 -0.72 17.23 -37.33
C PRO A 20 -1.41 17.82 -38.56
N SER A 21 -1.31 17.14 -39.71
CA SER A 21 -1.97 17.62 -40.93
C SER A 21 -3.50 17.58 -40.79
N ASP A 22 -4.20 18.52 -41.42
CA ASP A 22 -5.66 18.58 -41.44
C ASP A 22 -6.30 17.26 -41.92
N SER A 23 -5.66 16.62 -42.91
CA SER A 23 -6.09 15.33 -43.44
C SER A 23 -6.01 14.19 -42.41
N LEU A 24 -5.00 14.21 -41.54
CA LEU A 24 -4.86 13.26 -40.45
C LEU A 24 -5.93 13.54 -39.39
N MET A 25 -6.12 14.80 -39.04
CA MET A 25 -7.12 15.19 -38.04
C MET A 25 -8.55 14.83 -38.47
N ALA A 26 -8.89 15.07 -39.74
CA ALA A 26 -10.17 14.66 -40.31
C ALA A 26 -10.40 13.14 -40.22
N ARG A 27 -9.36 12.34 -40.44
CA ARG A 27 -9.44 10.87 -40.29
C ARG A 27 -9.60 10.45 -38.84
N ILE A 28 -8.89 11.08 -37.90
CA ILE A 28 -9.02 10.80 -36.46
C ILE A 28 -10.44 11.14 -35.99
N MET A 29 -11.01 12.26 -36.43
CA MET A 29 -12.38 12.63 -36.07
C MET A 29 -13.41 11.64 -36.64
N ALA A 30 -13.26 11.23 -37.89
CA ALA A 30 -14.15 10.23 -38.50
C ALA A 30 -14.05 8.86 -37.79
N ASP A 31 -12.84 8.44 -37.41
CA ASP A 31 -12.62 7.20 -36.65
C ASP A 31 -13.21 7.29 -35.23
N ALA A 32 -13.02 8.42 -34.56
CA ALA A 32 -13.60 8.67 -33.24
C ALA A 32 -15.13 8.65 -33.28
N GLU A 33 -15.76 9.28 -34.28
CA GLU A 33 -17.21 9.23 -34.48
C GLU A 33 -17.71 7.81 -34.72
N ALA A 34 -17.01 7.02 -35.54
CA ALA A 34 -17.34 5.63 -35.80
C ALA A 34 -17.25 4.78 -34.52
N GLU A 35 -16.20 4.97 -33.72
CA GLU A 35 -16.02 4.25 -32.44
C GLU A 35 -17.07 4.67 -31.40
N ILE A 36 -17.44 5.96 -31.33
CA ILE A 36 -18.52 6.43 -30.46
C ILE A 36 -19.84 5.78 -30.85
N ALA A 37 -20.16 5.73 -32.15
CA ALA A 37 -21.36 5.08 -32.65
C ALA A 37 -21.34 3.57 -32.36
N ALA A 38 -20.23 2.88 -32.63
CA ALA A 38 -20.07 1.45 -32.34
C ALA A 38 -20.24 1.14 -30.84
N ARG A 39 -19.69 1.98 -29.96
CA ARG A 39 -19.89 1.84 -28.50
C ARG A 39 -21.32 2.13 -28.08
N ALA A 40 -22.00 3.07 -28.72
CA ALA A 40 -23.42 3.35 -28.45
C ALA A 40 -24.30 2.17 -28.87
N GLU A 41 -24.00 1.49 -29.97
CA GLU A 41 -24.70 0.26 -30.40
C GLU A 41 -24.36 -0.94 -29.50
N ALA A 42 -23.11 -1.05 -29.06
CA ALA A 42 -22.66 -2.07 -28.11
C ALA A 42 -23.19 -1.83 -26.68
N ALA A 43 -23.59 -0.59 -26.36
CA ALA A 43 -24.35 -0.24 -25.17
C ALA A 43 -25.81 -0.71 -25.28
N HIS A 44 -26.02 -1.97 -25.66
CA HIS A 44 -27.20 -2.67 -25.19
C HIS A 44 -27.16 -2.61 -23.66
N PRO A 45 -28.27 -2.26 -22.99
CA PRO A 45 -28.33 -2.34 -21.55
C PRO A 45 -28.20 -3.81 -21.17
N VAL A 46 -26.96 -4.26 -20.97
CA VAL A 46 -26.70 -5.45 -20.17
C VAL A 46 -27.42 -5.15 -18.87
N ARG A 47 -28.42 -5.98 -18.55
CA ARG A 47 -29.04 -5.95 -17.23
C ARG A 47 -27.94 -6.28 -16.23
N THR A 48 -27.16 -5.28 -15.84
CA THR A 48 -26.19 -5.42 -14.77
C THR A 48 -27.01 -5.79 -13.55
N PRO A 49 -26.79 -6.98 -12.96
CA PRO A 49 -27.44 -7.32 -11.71
C PRO A 49 -27.19 -6.17 -10.76
N ARG A 50 -28.23 -5.74 -10.03
CA ARG A 50 -28.08 -4.65 -9.06
C ARG A 50 -26.91 -5.04 -8.16
N PRO A 51 -25.83 -4.23 -8.09
CA PRO A 51 -24.71 -4.58 -7.26
C PRO A 51 -25.23 -4.79 -5.83
N GLY A 52 -24.86 -5.92 -5.22
CA GLY A 52 -25.19 -6.15 -3.81
C GLY A 52 -24.67 -5.01 -2.95
N LEU A 53 -25.22 -4.82 -1.75
CA LEU A 53 -24.84 -3.73 -0.84
C LEU A 53 -23.32 -3.60 -0.65
N TRP A 54 -22.61 -4.73 -0.59
CA TRP A 54 -21.15 -4.79 -0.53
C TRP A 54 -20.44 -4.25 -1.76
N ALA A 55 -20.92 -4.60 -2.96
CA ALA A 55 -20.35 -4.10 -4.21
C ALA A 55 -20.60 -2.59 -4.37
N ALA A 56 -21.76 -2.10 -3.89
CA ALA A 56 -22.05 -0.67 -3.84
C ALA A 56 -21.13 0.09 -2.86
N LEU A 57 -20.82 -0.50 -1.70
CA LEU A 57 -19.85 0.05 -0.74
C LEU A 57 -18.43 0.10 -1.32
N VAL A 58 -17.97 -0.99 -1.95
CA VAL A 58 -16.65 -1.03 -2.60
C VAL A 58 -16.59 -0.01 -3.74
N ALA A 59 -17.64 0.10 -4.56
CA ALA A 59 -17.72 1.12 -5.61
C ALA A 59 -17.71 2.56 -5.04
N ALA A 60 -18.41 2.81 -3.93
CA ALA A 60 -18.44 4.11 -3.26
C ALA A 60 -17.06 4.52 -2.70
N ILE A 61 -16.22 3.55 -2.33
CA ILE A 61 -14.86 3.78 -1.81
C ILE A 61 -13.82 3.94 -2.95
N GLY A 62 -14.22 3.75 -4.22
CA GLY A 62 -13.33 3.88 -5.39
C GLY A 62 -13.08 2.57 -6.14
N GLY A 63 -13.83 1.52 -5.83
CA GLY A 63 -13.80 0.24 -6.52
C GLY A 63 -12.63 -0.68 -6.09
N TRP A 64 -12.36 -1.67 -6.93
CA TRP A 64 -11.28 -2.63 -6.73
C TRP A 64 -9.88 -2.01 -6.53
N PRO A 65 -9.49 -0.91 -7.21
CA PRO A 65 -8.18 -0.28 -6.98
C PRO A 65 -8.02 0.25 -5.55
N ALA A 66 -9.07 0.85 -4.98
CA ALA A 66 -9.06 1.34 -3.61
C ALA A 66 -8.87 0.18 -2.61
N LEU A 67 -9.59 -0.92 -2.81
CA LEU A 67 -9.47 -2.11 -1.96
C LEU A 67 -8.08 -2.76 -2.05
N ALA A 68 -7.50 -2.82 -3.24
CA ALA A 68 -6.13 -3.33 -3.44
C ALA A 68 -5.09 -2.47 -2.72
N SER A 69 -5.23 -1.14 -2.76
CA SER A 69 -4.34 -0.23 -2.02
C SER A 69 -4.49 -0.37 -0.50
N MET A 70 -5.71 -0.52 0.00
CA MET A 70 -5.99 -0.75 1.42
C MET A 70 -5.42 -2.08 1.91
N ALA A 71 -5.56 -3.15 1.13
CA ALA A 71 -4.94 -4.44 1.43
C ALA A 71 -3.41 -4.34 1.44
N THR A 72 -2.82 -3.64 0.47
CA THR A 72 -1.38 -3.40 0.41
C THR A 72 -0.89 -2.59 1.61
N ALA A 73 -1.61 -1.54 2.00
CA ALA A 73 -1.32 -0.74 3.18
C ALA A 73 -1.42 -1.55 4.48
N ALA A 74 -2.41 -2.45 4.60
CA ALA A 74 -2.54 -3.35 5.75
C ALA A 74 -1.35 -4.33 5.83
N VAL A 75 -0.95 -4.94 4.72
CA VAL A 75 0.23 -5.82 4.65
C VAL A 75 1.50 -5.04 4.98
N ALA A 76 1.66 -3.82 4.46
CA ALA A 76 2.78 -2.95 4.78
C ALA A 76 2.83 -2.59 6.27
N GLY A 77 1.67 -2.30 6.89
CA GLY A 77 1.57 -2.05 8.33
C GLY A 77 1.99 -3.26 9.17
N VAL A 78 1.55 -4.46 8.80
CA VAL A 78 1.98 -5.72 9.46
C VAL A 78 3.48 -5.92 9.30
N TRP A 79 4.02 -5.74 8.09
CA TRP A 79 5.45 -5.88 7.81
C TRP A 79 6.30 -4.92 8.66
N LEU A 80 5.91 -3.64 8.69
CA LEU A 80 6.60 -2.61 9.46
C LEU A 80 6.53 -2.88 10.97
N GLY A 81 5.39 -3.37 11.47
CA GLY A 81 5.22 -3.70 12.88
C GLY A 81 6.07 -4.89 13.36
N PHE A 82 6.34 -5.87 12.51
CA PHE A 82 7.11 -7.06 12.88
C PHE A 82 8.62 -6.92 12.63
N GLY A 83 9.05 -6.22 11.57
CA GLY A 83 10.43 -6.36 11.06
C GLY A 83 11.25 -5.09 10.95
N ALA A 84 10.68 -3.89 11.15
CA ALA A 84 11.32 -2.64 10.73
C ALA A 84 11.61 -1.64 11.85
N THR A 85 11.47 -1.99 13.13
CA THR A 85 11.58 -1.03 14.25
C THR A 85 12.84 -0.17 14.21
N GLU A 86 14.01 -0.75 13.95
CA GLU A 86 15.29 -0.02 13.89
C GLU A 86 15.39 0.92 12.66
N GLY A 87 14.84 0.50 11.52
CA GLY A 87 14.91 1.28 10.27
C GLY A 87 13.96 2.48 10.26
N VAL A 88 12.74 2.33 10.80
CA VAL A 88 11.80 3.47 10.90
C VAL A 88 12.22 4.48 11.96
N ASP A 89 12.85 4.05 13.05
CA ASP A 89 13.35 4.97 14.08
C ASP A 89 14.59 5.75 13.61
N ALA A 90 15.50 5.09 12.90
CA ALA A 90 16.62 5.76 12.24
C ALA A 90 16.15 6.81 11.21
N LEU A 91 15.11 6.48 10.41
CA LEU A 91 14.52 7.42 9.45
C LEU A 91 13.83 8.60 10.15
N ALA A 92 13.24 8.37 11.32
CA ALA A 92 12.62 9.42 12.11
C ALA A 92 13.60 10.19 13.00
N GLY A 93 14.91 9.95 12.85
CA GLY A 93 15.95 10.65 13.61
C GLY A 93 15.95 10.34 15.10
N GLY A 94 15.45 9.16 15.50
CA GLY A 94 15.35 8.75 16.91
C GLY A 94 14.25 9.49 17.71
N ILE A 95 13.37 10.22 17.03
CA ILE A 95 12.30 11.01 17.68
C ILE A 95 11.07 10.15 18.03
N LEU A 96 10.84 9.06 17.29
CA LEU A 96 9.63 8.24 17.41
C LEU A 96 9.75 7.23 18.56
N ILE A 97 10.93 6.67 18.79
CA ILE A 97 11.24 5.83 19.94
C ILE A 97 12.03 6.68 20.96
N GLY A 98 11.45 7.79 21.43
CA GLY A 98 12.05 8.58 22.51
C GLY A 98 11.93 7.85 23.84
N ASP A 99 13.08 7.52 24.48
CA ASP A 99 13.30 7.01 25.86
C ASP A 99 12.19 6.13 26.48
N THR A 100 11.41 5.43 25.66
CA THR A 100 10.44 4.48 26.17
C THR A 100 11.26 3.21 26.28
N GLY A 101 11.89 3.06 27.45
CA GLY A 101 12.71 1.93 27.80
C GLY A 101 12.11 0.69 27.18
N THR A 102 12.84 0.12 26.23
CA THR A 102 12.55 -1.20 25.72
C THR A 102 12.33 -2.06 26.95
N ALA A 103 11.08 -2.42 27.23
CA ALA A 103 10.79 -3.57 28.06
C ALA A 103 11.24 -4.75 27.20
N THR A 104 12.56 -4.93 27.12
CA THR A 104 13.16 -6.22 26.89
C THR A 104 12.57 -7.05 28.00
N VAL A 105 11.53 -7.82 27.68
CA VAL A 105 11.05 -8.87 28.56
C VAL A 105 12.16 -9.92 28.54
N SER A 106 13.21 -9.64 29.29
CA SER A 106 14.32 -10.54 29.56
C SER A 106 13.82 -11.45 30.67
N TYR A 107 13.40 -12.65 30.28
CA TYR A 107 13.26 -13.75 31.23
C TYR A 107 14.68 -14.08 31.70
N GLU A 108 15.06 -13.54 32.85
CA GLU A 108 16.30 -13.94 33.51
C GLU A 108 16.20 -15.42 33.90
N PHE A 109 17.32 -16.14 33.84
CA PHE A 109 17.34 -17.57 34.17
C PHE A 109 16.84 -17.84 35.60
N GLU A 110 17.01 -16.86 36.50
CA GLU A 110 16.43 -16.81 37.85
C GLU A 110 14.90 -16.89 37.89
N ASP A 111 14.19 -16.35 36.89
CA ASP A 111 12.71 -16.29 36.86
C ASP A 111 12.09 -17.56 36.24
N LEU A 112 12.91 -18.36 35.54
CA LEU A 112 12.52 -19.61 34.90
C LEU A 112 12.78 -20.85 35.76
N LEU A 113 13.56 -20.72 36.83
CA LEU A 113 13.76 -21.78 37.80
C LEU A 113 12.93 -21.46 39.04
N PRO A 114 12.08 -22.38 39.53
CA PRO A 114 11.57 -22.28 40.89
C PRO A 114 12.81 -22.20 41.79
N GLY A 115 13.04 -21.04 42.38
CA GLY A 115 14.23 -20.78 43.18
C GLY A 115 14.43 -21.90 44.21
N TYR A 116 15.68 -22.18 44.56
CA TYR A 116 16.08 -23.04 45.68
C TYR A 116 15.30 -22.73 46.97
N GLU A 117 14.77 -21.50 47.11
CA GLU A 117 13.79 -21.05 48.10
C GLU A 117 12.55 -21.95 48.21
N GLY A 118 12.03 -22.47 47.09
CA GLY A 118 10.87 -23.37 47.08
C GLY A 118 11.18 -24.76 47.64
N PHE A 119 12.43 -25.21 47.51
CA PHE A 119 12.91 -26.45 48.14
C PHE A 119 13.26 -26.23 49.61
N ALA A 120 13.77 -25.05 49.97
CA ALA A 120 14.04 -24.67 51.37
C ALA A 120 12.75 -24.57 52.20
N ALA A 121 11.65 -24.06 51.60
CA ALA A 121 10.34 -24.00 52.25
C ALA A 121 9.75 -25.40 52.57
N LEU A 122 10.06 -26.41 51.76
CA LEU A 122 9.64 -27.80 51.97
C LEU A 122 10.41 -28.48 53.12
N GLU A 123 11.67 -28.10 53.37
CA GLU A 123 12.45 -28.62 54.50
C GLU A 123 11.97 -28.04 55.85
N THR A 124 11.47 -26.80 55.86
CA THR A 124 10.97 -26.16 57.09
C THR A 124 9.60 -26.66 57.56
N GLU A 125 8.90 -27.48 56.78
CA GLU A 125 7.58 -28.03 57.15
C GLU A 125 7.68 -29.41 57.84
N THR A 126 8.89 -29.95 58.04
CA THR A 126 9.12 -31.20 58.77
C THR A 126 9.92 -30.97 60.06
N ASP A 127 9.38 -30.17 60.99
CA ASP A 127 9.64 -30.32 62.43
C ASP A 127 8.43 -29.81 63.25
#